data_AF-A0A2T6CB62-F1
#
_entry.id   AF-A0A2T6CB62-F1
#
_cell.length_a   1.000
_cell.length_b   1.000
_cell.length_c   1.000
_cell.angle_alpha   90.00
_cell.angle_beta   90.00
_cell.angle_gamma   90.00
#
_symmetry.space_group_name_H-M   'P 1'
#
loop_
_entity.id
_entity.type
_entity.pdbx_description
1 polymer ?
#
loop_
_entity_poly.entity_id
_entity_poly.type
_entity_poly.pdbx_seq_one_letter_code
_entity_poly.pdbx_strand_id
1 'polypeptide(L)' 'MSTKNIEKKALGLLNAFENAGKLVSCVAIDGRKIEIFLTKKSDADEYAGIDMRHGKT' A
#
# COMPACT_ATOMS: atom_id res chain seq x y z
N MET A 1 -25.33 2.32 18.83
CA MET A 1 -24.82 2.31 17.43
C MET A 1 -23.28 2.32 17.47
N SER A 2 -22.66 1.36 18.15
CA SER A 2 -21.88 0.22 17.60
C SER A 2 -20.68 0.62 16.72
N THR A 3 -19.62 1.09 17.36
CA THR A 3 -18.25 1.28 16.81
C THR A 3 -17.74 0.06 16.02
N LYS A 4 -18.24 -1.15 16.33
CA LYS A 4 -17.96 -2.39 15.60
C LYS A 4 -18.24 -2.32 14.10
N ASN A 5 -19.19 -1.47 13.66
CA ASN A 5 -19.52 -1.34 12.25
C ASN A 5 -18.46 -0.60 11.44
N ILE A 6 -17.79 0.39 12.03
CA ILE A 6 -16.75 1.14 11.30
C ILE A 6 -15.46 0.35 11.22
N GLU A 7 -15.12 -0.37 12.29
CA GLU A 7 -13.98 -1.31 12.31
C GLU A 7 -14.15 -2.40 11.25
N LYS A 8 -15.36 -2.99 11.14
CA LYS A 8 -15.64 -3.99 10.11
C LYS A 8 -15.53 -3.42 8.69
N LYS A 9 -15.93 -2.16 8.48
CA LYS A 9 -15.74 -1.47 7.18
C LYS A 9 -14.28 -1.20 6.89
N ALA A 10 -13.51 -0.75 7.88
CA ALA A 10 -12.08 -0.51 7.76
C ALA A 10 -11.34 -1.80 7.38
N LEU A 11 -11.68 -2.91 8.04
CA LEU A 11 -11.14 -4.23 7.72
C LEU A 11 -11.50 -4.69 6.29
N GLY A 12 -12.75 -4.46 5.87
CA GLY A 12 -13.18 -4.75 4.51
C GLY A 12 -12.42 -3.96 3.45
N LEU A 13 -12.15 -2.67 3.73
CA LEU A 13 -11.34 -1.83 2.84
C LEU A 13 -9.89 -2.30 2.79
N LEU A 14 -9.27 -2.62 3.93
CA LEU A 14 -7.92 -3.19 3.99
C LEU A 14 -7.80 -4.40 3.06
N ASN A 15 -8.67 -5.39 3.23
CA ASN A 15 -8.69 -6.59 2.41
C ASN A 15 -8.87 -6.29 0.92
N ALA A 16 -9.71 -5.31 0.57
CA ALA A 16 -9.91 -4.92 -0.82
C ALA A 16 -8.65 -4.32 -1.45
N PHE A 17 -7.90 -3.49 -0.71
CA PHE A 17 -6.64 -2.91 -1.19
C PHE A 17 -5.53 -3.96 -1.34
N GLU A 18 -5.41 -4.87 -0.37
CA GLU A 18 -4.43 -5.96 -0.44
C GLU A 18 -4.72 -6.93 -1.59
N ASN A 19 -5.99 -7.30 -1.79
CA ASN A 19 -6.42 -8.12 -2.93
C ASN A 19 -6.18 -7.43 -4.28
N ALA A 20 -6.20 -6.09 -4.32
CA ALA A 20 -5.84 -5.31 -5.50
C ALA A 20 -4.31 -5.13 -5.69
N GLY A 21 -3.49 -5.83 -4.89
CA GLY A 21 -2.04 -5.79 -4.95
C GLY A 21 -1.42 -4.48 -4.42
N LYS A 22 -2.18 -3.68 -3.66
CA LYS A 22 -1.67 -2.48 -3.01
C LYS A 22 -1.12 -2.85 -1.64
N LEU A 23 0.05 -2.31 -1.31
CA LEU A 23 0.63 -2.43 0.02
C LEU A 23 0.02 -1.36 0.91
N VAL A 24 -0.67 -1.79 1.97
CA VAL A 24 -1.21 -0.91 3.01
C VAL A 24 -0.25 -0.93 4.20
N SER A 25 0.19 0.23 4.67
CA SER A 25 1.03 0.32 5.88
C SER A 25 0.22 0.43 7.16
N CYS A 26 -0.89 1.16 7.12
CA CYS A 26 -1.68 1.48 8.30
C CYS A 26 -3.12 1.82 7.93
N VAL A 27 -4.05 1.51 8.84
CA VAL A 27 -5.43 1.97 8.79
C VAL A 27 -5.73 2.68 10.11
N ALA A 28 -6.12 3.95 10.05
CA ALA A 28 -6.52 4.74 11.19
C ALA A 28 -8.02 5.05 11.14
N ILE A 29 -8.66 5.06 12.32
CA ILE A 29 -10.08 5.39 12.46
C ILE A 29 -10.19 6.57 13.42
N ASP A 30 -10.72 7.68 12.92
CA ASP A 30 -11.01 8.88 13.71
C ASP A 30 -12.51 9.17 13.66
N GLY A 31 -13.22 8.72 14.70
CA GLY A 31 -14.67 8.83 14.81
C GLY A 31 -15.43 8.13 13.68
N ARG A 32 -15.77 8.88 12.62
CA ARG A 32 -16.45 8.38 11.41
C ARG A 32 -15.55 8.36 10.16
N LYS A 33 -14.31 8.82 10.28
CA LYS A 33 -13.31 8.87 9.22
C LYS A 33 -12.46 7.60 9.27
N ILE A 34 -12.21 7.00 8.11
CA ILE A 34 -11.23 5.91 7.94
C ILE A 34 -10.14 6.46 7.03
N GLU A 35 -8.89 6.37 7.48
CA GLU A 35 -7.70 6.74 6.71
C GLU A 35 -6.88 5.49 6.42
N ILE A 36 -6.49 5.32 5.15
CA ILE A 36 -5.71 4.16 4.69
C ILE A 36 -4.42 4.70 4.10
N PHE A 37 -3.30 4.31 4.70
CA PHE A 37 -1.98 4.69 4.25
C PHE A 37 -1.44 3.61 3.32
N LEU A 38 -1.19 3.99 2.06
CA LEU A 38 -0.60 3.10 1.06
C LEU A 38 0.90 3.30 1.00
N THR A 39 1.65 2.20 1.04
CA THR A 39 3.09 2.21 0.77
C THR A 39 3.30 2.00 -0.73
N LYS A 40 4.13 2.84 -1.34
CA LYS A 40 4.65 2.49 -2.66
C LYS A 40 5.60 1.32 -2.48
N LYS A 41 5.37 0.23 -3.22
CA LYS A 41 6.42 -0.76 -3.45
C LYS A 41 7.58 0.04 -4.03
N SER A 42 8.75 0.03 -3.40
CA SER A 42 9.92 0.59 -4.04
C SER A 42 10.09 -0.23 -5.30
N ASP A 43 9.82 0.37 -6.46
CA ASP A 43 10.31 -0.14 -7.73
C ASP A 43 11.83 0.05 -7.64
N ALA A 44 12.49 -0.88 -6.94
CA ALA A 44 13.93 -0.99 -7.01
C ALA A 44 14.20 -1.24 -8.48
N ASP A 45 14.77 -0.23 -9.13
CA ASP A 45 15.09 -0.27 -10.55
C ASP A 45 15.86 -1.57 -10.81
N GLU A 46 15.28 -2.45 -11.61
CA GLU A 46 15.87 -3.77 -11.92
C GLU A 46 17.23 -3.62 -12.60
N TYR A 47 17.58 -2.40 -13.04
CA TYR A 47 18.85 -2.02 -13.65
C TYR A 47 19.74 -1.17 -12.73
N ALA A 48 19.38 -0.97 -11.47
CA ALA A 48 20.23 -0.28 -10.50
C ALA A 48 21.57 -1.02 -10.32
N GLY A 49 22.62 -0.49 -10.93
CA GLY A 49 23.97 -1.09 -10.91
C GLY A 49 24.35 -1.87 -12.17
N ILE A 50 23.47 -1.95 -13.18
CA ILE A 50 23.82 -2.49 -14.49
C ILE A 50 24.34 -1.33 -15.35
N ASP A 51 25.65 -1.34 -15.68
CA ASP A 51 26.23 -0.37 -16.60
C ASP A 51 25.74 -0.67 -18.03
N MET A 52 24.69 0.04 -18.45
CA MET A 52 24.05 -0.09 -19.78
C MET A 52 24.91 0.49 -20.93
N ARG A 53 26.21 0.74 -20.71
CA ARG A 53 27.12 1.25 -21.75
C ARG A 53 27.46 0.16 -22.76
N HIS A 54 26.78 0.19 -23.90
CA HIS A 54 27.21 -0.56 -25.07
C HIS A 54 28.47 0.08 -25.67
N GLY A 55 29.60 -0.63 -25.62
CA GLY A 55 30.79 -0.29 -26.42
C GLY A 55 31.93 0.47 -25.73
N LYS A 56 32.33 0.11 -24.51
CA LYS A 56 33.67 0.48 -24.02
C LYS A 56 34.52 -0.76 -23.75
N THR A 57 35.28 -1.15 -24.76
CA THR A 57 36.55 -1.89 -24.66
C THR A 57 37.71 -0.93 -24.43
#